data_AF-E9SE54-F1
#
_entry.id   AF-E9SE54-F1
#
_cell.length_a   1.000
_cell.length_b   1.000
_cell.length_c   1.000
_cell.angle_alpha   90.00
_cell.angle_beta   90.00
_cell.angle_gamma   90.00
#
_symmetry.space_group_name_H-M   'P 1'
#
loop_
_entity.id
_entity.type
_entity.pdbx_description
1 polymer ?
#
loop_
_entity_poly.entity_id
_entity_poly.type
_entity_poly.pdbx_seq_one_letter_code
_entity_poly.pdbx_strand_id
1 'polypeptide(L)' 'MGLFRKKTVRKIPDGCEGLEIKVQTSTCTGEKTIGFFDRKTGELMYKELVRNKADIDAFYDSYGLVPPEG' A
#
# COMPACT_ATOMS: atom_id res chain seq x y z
N MET A 1 25.59 10.89 16.11
CA MET A 1 24.22 11.44 16.23
C MET A 1 23.47 11.11 14.95
N GLY A 2 22.59 10.11 14.99
CA GLY A 2 21.82 9.69 13.82
C GLY A 2 20.75 10.73 13.49
N LEU A 3 20.79 11.23 12.26
CA LEU A 3 19.80 12.17 11.74
C LEU A 3 18.47 11.44 11.60
N PHE A 4 17.59 11.55 12.61
CA PHE A 4 16.22 11.07 12.52
C PHE A 4 15.50 11.88 11.44
N ARG A 5 15.53 11.37 10.20
CA ARG A 5 14.76 11.90 9.09
C ARG A 5 13.30 11.63 9.41
N LYS A 6 12.58 12.67 9.86
CA LYS A 6 11.15 12.60 10.17
C LYS A 6 10.41 12.19 8.90
N LYS A 7 10.04 10.91 8.83
CA LYS A 7 9.28 10.38 7.72
C LYS A 7 7.86 10.94 7.83
N THR A 8 7.43 11.70 6.84
CA THR A 8 6.08 12.25 6.81
C THR A 8 5.12 11.11 6.52
N VAL A 9 4.53 10.55 7.58
CA VAL A 9 3.48 9.55 7.48
C VAL A 9 2.23 10.23 6.89
N ARG A 10 1.77 9.71 5.75
CA ARG A 10 0.50 10.08 5.13
C ARG A 10 -0.64 9.58 6.00
N LYS A 11 -1.70 10.37 6.10
CA LYS A 11 -2.95 9.89 6.68
C LYS A 11 -3.58 8.86 5.75
N ILE A 12 -4.24 7.87 6.32
CA ILE A 12 -5.12 6.97 5.56
C ILE A 12 -6.20 7.84 4.91
N PRO A 13 -6.47 7.69 3.61
CA PRO A 13 -7.52 8.45 2.95
C PRO A 13 -8.91 8.16 3.55
N ASP A 14 -9.80 9.15 3.52
CA ASP A 14 -11.18 8.98 3.94
C ASP A 14 -11.84 7.78 3.23
N GLY A 15 -12.53 6.93 3.99
CA GLY A 15 -13.15 5.70 3.50
C GLY A 15 -12.21 4.50 3.35
N CYS A 16 -10.89 4.68 3.53
CA CYS A 16 -9.92 3.58 3.55
C CYS A 16 -9.57 3.08 4.95
N GLU A 17 -10.05 3.74 6.00
CA GLU A 17 -9.84 3.30 7.38
C GLU A 17 -10.43 1.91 7.61
N GLY A 18 -9.58 1.00 8.10
CA GLY A 18 -9.94 -0.39 8.35
C GLY A 18 -10.01 -1.29 7.10
N LEU A 19 -9.74 -0.76 5.90
CA LEU A 19 -9.62 -1.58 4.70
C LEU A 19 -8.32 -2.39 4.72
N GLU A 20 -8.36 -3.57 4.11
CA GLU A 20 -7.19 -4.43 3.96
C GLU A 20 -6.27 -3.90 2.88
N ILE A 21 -4.95 -3.91 3.06
CA ILE A 21 -4.02 -3.60 1.97
C ILE A 21 -3.75 -4.88 1.18
N LYS A 22 -3.93 -4.85 -0.14
CA LYS A 22 -3.67 -6.00 -1.01
C LYS A 22 -2.80 -5.64 -2.19
N VAL A 23 -2.04 -6.62 -2.65
CA VAL A 23 -1.35 -6.58 -3.95
C VAL A 23 -2.18 -7.39 -4.94
N GLN A 24 -2.57 -6.78 -6.05
CA GLN A 24 -3.23 -7.45 -7.17
C GLN A 24 -2.32 -7.46 -8.39
N THR A 25 -2.41 -8.51 -9.20
CA THR A 25 -1.68 -8.62 -10.47
C THR A 25 -2.69 -8.60 -11.61
N SER A 26 -2.49 -7.70 -12.57
CA SER A 26 -3.25 -7.67 -13.82
C SER A 26 -3.01 -8.97 -14.59
N THR A 27 -4.07 -9.69 -14.90
CA THR A 27 -3.98 -10.92 -15.70
C THR A 27 -3.66 -10.65 -17.16
N CYS A 28 -3.99 -9.45 -17.66
CA CYS A 28 -3.77 -9.06 -19.05
C CYS A 28 -2.34 -8.56 -19.28
N THR A 29 -1.78 -7.77 -18.35
CA THR A 29 -0.47 -7.12 -18.52
C THR A 29 0.62 -7.65 -17.59
N GLY A 30 0.26 -8.40 -16.54
CA GLY A 30 1.19 -8.85 -15.51
C GLY A 30 1.59 -7.76 -14.51
N GLU A 31 1.10 -6.53 -14.67
CA GLU A 31 1.41 -5.42 -13.78
C GLU A 31 0.83 -5.64 -12.38
N LYS A 32 1.68 -5.45 -11.36
CA LYS A 32 1.26 -5.55 -9.97
C LYS A 32 0.91 -4.17 -9.43
N THR A 33 -0.14 -4.10 -8.63
CA THR A 33 -0.57 -2.88 -7.94
C THR A 33 -0.86 -3.17 -6.48
N ILE A 34 -0.56 -2.23 -5.60
CA ILE A 34 -0.86 -2.28 -4.17
C ILE A 34 -1.83 -1.16 -3.81
N GLY A 35 -2.80 -1.40 -2.95
CA GLY A 35 -3.72 -0.37 -2.49
C GLY A 35 -4.65 -0.86 -1.38
N PHE A 36 -5.57 0.01 -0.97
CA PHE A 36 -6.62 -0.32 0.00
C PHE A 36 -7.74 -1.07 -0.71
N PHE A 37 -7.97 -2.31 -0.29
CA PHE A 37 -8.95 -3.20 -0.86
C PHE A 37 -10.27 -3.09 -0.10
N ASP A 38 -11.28 -2.58 -0.79
CA ASP A 38 -12.65 -2.61 -0.30
C ASP A 38 -13.27 -3.98 -0.63
N ARG A 39 -13.50 -4.79 0.40
CA ARG A 39 -14.12 -6.11 0.26
C ARG A 39 -15.59 -6.04 -0.16
N LYS A 40 -16.26 -4.90 0.03
CA LYS A 40 -17.68 -4.71 -0.35
C LYS A 40 -17.82 -4.46 -1.84
N THR A 41 -16.97 -3.61 -2.41
CA THR A 41 -17.01 -3.27 -3.85
C THR A 41 -16.10 -4.18 -4.69
N GLY A 42 -15.09 -4.80 -4.07
CA GLY A 42 -14.06 -5.57 -4.75
C GLY A 42 -12.98 -4.70 -5.42
N GLU A 43 -12.95 -3.40 -5.11
CA GLU A 43 -12.04 -2.44 -5.75
C GLU A 43 -10.78 -2.21 -4.92
N LEU A 44 -9.67 -1.98 -5.64
CA LEU A 44 -8.40 -1.55 -5.06
C LEU A 44 -8.27 -0.03 -5.20
N MET A 45 -8.51 0.67 -4.10
CA MET A 45 -8.46 2.13 -3.99
C MET A 45 -7.05 2.62 -3.71
N TYR A 46 -6.74 3.84 -4.16
CA TYR A 46 -5.43 4.49 -3.98
C TYR A 46 -4.26 3.58 -4.42
N LYS A 47 -4.44 2.88 -5.54
CA LYS A 47 -3.50 1.88 -6.01
C LYS A 47 -2.21 2.51 -6.56
N GLU A 48 -1.06 1.98 -6.14
CA GLU A 48 0.26 2.32 -6.64
C GLU A 48 0.86 1.12 -7.39
N LEU A 49 1.68 1.39 -8.41
CA LEU A 49 2.32 0.34 -9.20
C LEU A 49 3.44 -0.32 -8.36
N VAL A 50 3.47 -1.64 -8.36
CA VAL A 50 4.50 -2.45 -7.68
C VAL A 50 5.42 -3.04 -8.73
N ARG A 51 6.68 -2.61 -8.71
CA ARG A 51 7.75 -3.17 -9.55
C ARG A 51 8.59 -4.18 -8.77
N ASN A 52 8.74 -3.97 -7.46
CA ASN A 52 9.53 -4.82 -6.58
C ASN A 52 8.99 -4.79 -5.14
N LYS A 53 9.58 -5.59 -4.25
CA LYS A 53 9.16 -5.67 -2.84
C LYS A 53 9.34 -4.34 -2.09
N ALA A 54 10.36 -3.54 -2.42
CA ALA A 54 10.58 -2.25 -1.77
C ALA A 54 9.44 -1.25 -2.04
N ASP A 55 8.72 -1.37 -3.17
CA ASP A 55 7.53 -0.56 -3.43
C ASP A 55 6.38 -0.93 -2.47
N ILE A 56 6.28 -2.21 -2.09
CA ILE A 56 5.31 -2.68 -1.08
C ILE A 56 5.69 -2.08 0.27
N ASP A 57 6.94 -2.27 0.71
CA ASP A 57 7.43 -1.70 1.98
C ASP A 57 7.24 -0.17 2.02
N ALA A 58 7.52 0.53 0.93
CA ALA A 58 7.35 1.98 0.83
C ALA A 58 5.88 2.41 0.92
N PHE A 59 4.93 1.62 0.41
CA PHE A 59 3.51 1.89 0.55
C PHE A 59 3.08 1.78 2.02
N TYR A 60 3.38 0.67 2.69
CA TYR A 60 3.04 0.46 4.11
C TYR A 60 3.65 1.55 4.99
N ASP A 61 4.94 1.80 4.81
CA ASP A 61 5.64 2.79 5.60
C ASP A 61 5.12 4.21 5.34
N SER A 62 4.73 4.54 4.10
CA SER A 62 4.10 5.84 3.79
C SER A 62 2.86 6.10 4.65
N TYR A 63 2.18 5.07 5.14
CA TYR A 63 1.04 5.19 6.05
C TYR A 63 1.38 4.82 7.51
N GLY A 64 2.66 4.61 7.84
CA GLY A 64 3.11 4.24 9.18
C GLY A 64 2.69 2.83 9.58
N LEU A 65 2.43 1.96 8.59
CA LEU A 65 2.02 0.58 8.77
C LEU A 65 3.20 -0.37 8.56
N VAL A 66 3.06 -1.61 9.02
CA VAL A 66 4.02 -2.68 8.81
C VAL A 66 3.41 -3.68 7.82
N PRO A 67 4.13 -4.07 6.75
CA PRO A 67 3.64 -5.11 5.85
C PRO A 67 3.47 -6.43 6.61
N PRO A 68 2.44 -7.23 6.31
CA PRO A 68 2.33 -8.57 6.88
C PRO A 68 3.59 -9.36 6.54
N GLU A 69 4.17 -10.04 7.53
CA GLU A 69 5.28 -10.96 7.31
C GLU A 69 4.84 -11.98 6.26
N GLY A 70 5.57 -12.02 5.14
CA GLY A 70 5.33 -12.92 4.02
C GLY A 70 6.19 -14.16 4.15
#